data_AF-A0A974SR06-F1
#
_entry.id   AF-A0A974SR06-F1
#
_cell.length_a   1.000
_cell.length_b   1.000
_cell.length_c   1.000
_cell.angle_alpha   90.00
_cell.angle_beta   90.00
_cell.angle_gamma   90.00
#
_symmetry.space_group_name_H-M   'P 1'
#
loop_
_entity.id
_entity.type
_entity.pdbx_description
1 polymer ?
#
loop_
_entity_poly.entity_id
_entity_poly.type
_entity_poly.pdbx_seq_one_letter_code
_entity_poly.pdbx_strand_id
1 'polypeptide(L)'
;MKTRLVCLPPGQLAPGMQVAAPIVSAQGSVLLATGAVLDEEAPENLRRRGIEFVTVSVADARDAATIAREQAAAAARIDHIFRGDGGAARDALRQAIHAYRARQLA
;
A
#
# COMPACT_ATOMS: atom_id res chain seq x y z
N MET A 1 15.01 -11.12 4.91
CA MET A 1 14.67 -9.74 5.35
C MET A 1 13.16 -9.60 5.23
N LYS A 2 12.48 -9.03 6.23
CA LYS A 2 11.02 -8.79 6.15
C LYS A 2 10.78 -7.56 5.26
N THR A 3 9.71 -7.55 4.49
CA THR A 3 9.33 -6.42 3.65
C THR A 3 7.88 -6.06 3.89
N ARG A 4 7.60 -4.75 3.99
CA ARG A 4 6.26 -4.21 4.15
C ARG A 4 5.86 -3.39 2.93
N LEU A 5 4.55 -3.23 2.72
CA LEU A 5 4.02 -2.39 1.65
C LEU A 5 3.74 -0.98 2.15
N VAL A 6 4.29 0.02 1.46
CA VAL A 6 4.04 1.44 1.76
C VAL A 6 3.55 2.17 0.52
N CYS A 7 2.63 3.11 0.71
CA CYS A 7 2.12 3.97 -0.34
C CYS A 7 2.83 5.32 -0.24
N LEU A 8 3.62 5.67 -1.26
CA LEU A 8 4.45 6.87 -1.28
C LEU A 8 4.14 7.72 -2.52
N PRO A 9 4.16 9.05 -2.41
CA PRO A 9 4.12 9.91 -3.57
C PRO A 9 5.45 9.82 -4.36
N PRO A 10 5.47 10.14 -5.67
CA PRO A 10 6.68 10.07 -6.49
C PRO A 10 7.91 10.76 -5.87
N GLY A 11 7.73 11.91 -5.22
CA GLY A 11 8.82 12.65 -4.57
C GLY A 11 9.47 11.96 -3.35
N GLN A 12 8.93 10.83 -2.88
CA GLN A 12 9.50 10.01 -1.80
C GLN A 12 9.99 8.64 -2.29
N LEU A 13 9.90 8.38 -3.60
CA LEU A 13 10.42 7.15 -4.18
C LEU A 13 11.93 7.29 -4.35
N ALA A 14 12.65 6.22 -4.00
CA ALA A 14 14.08 6.12 -4.23
C ALA A 14 14.39 5.07 -5.31
N PRO A 15 15.47 5.24 -6.07
CA PRO A 15 15.97 4.20 -6.96
C PRO A 15 16.22 2.90 -6.20
N GLY A 16 15.96 1.76 -6.84
CA GLY A 16 16.08 0.44 -6.23
C GLY A 16 14.85 -0.02 -5.43
N MET A 17 13.87 0.84 -5.15
CA MET A 17 12.59 0.41 -4.59
C MET A 17 11.83 -0.47 -5.59
N GLN A 18 11.05 -1.43 -5.07
CA GLN A 18 10.29 -2.36 -5.91
C GLN A 18 8.80 -2.07 -5.86
N VAL A 19 8.16 -1.99 -7.02
CA VAL A 19 6.71 -1.80 -7.16
C VAL A 19 5.97 -3.03 -6.61
N ALA A 20 5.03 -2.82 -5.70
CA ALA A 20 4.28 -3.89 -5.04
C ALA A 20 2.89 -4.13 -5.64
N ALA A 21 2.38 -3.19 -6.43
CA ALA A 21 1.12 -3.30 -7.17
C ALA A 21 1.27 -2.64 -8.54
N PRO A 22 0.64 -3.16 -9.60
CA PRO A 22 0.86 -2.64 -10.95
C PRO A 22 0.43 -1.18 -11.04
N ILE A 23 1.28 -0.35 -11.62
CA ILE A 23 0.95 1.05 -11.90
C ILE A 23 0.27 1.08 -13.27
N VAL A 24 -0.95 1.59 -13.31
CA VAL A 24 -1.72 1.74 -14.54
C VAL A 24 -1.83 3.22 -14.91
N SER A 25 -1.83 3.50 -16.21
CA SER A 25 -2.10 4.84 -16.73
C SER A 25 -3.58 5.18 -16.62
N ALA A 26 -3.92 6.45 -16.85
CA ALA A 26 -5.31 6.89 -16.96
C ALA A 26 -6.09 6.16 -18.07
N GLN A 27 -5.40 5.65 -19.09
CA GLN A 27 -5.97 4.88 -20.20
C GLN A 27 -6.04 3.37 -19.91
N GLY A 28 -5.64 2.93 -18.71
CA GLY A 28 -5.67 1.53 -18.29
C GLY A 28 -4.49 0.68 -18.77
N SER A 29 -3.48 1.28 -19.43
CA SER A 29 -2.26 0.57 -19.80
C SER A 29 -1.33 0.42 -18.61
N VAL A 30 -0.75 -0.76 -18.43
CA VAL A 30 0.24 -1.02 -17.37
C VAL A 30 1.52 -0.25 -17.70
N LEU A 31 1.92 0.66 -16.81
CA LEU A 31 3.14 1.46 -16.90
C LEU A 31 4.32 0.71 -16.30
N LEU A 32 4.12 0.15 -15.11
CA LEU A 32 5.10 -0.67 -14.41
C LEU A 32 4.36 -1.87 -13.81
N ALA A 33 4.90 -3.06 -14.08
CA ALA A 33 4.39 -4.29 -13.50
C ALA A 33 4.76 -4.40 -12.01
N THR A 34 4.00 -5.22 -11.27
CA THR A 34 4.43 -5.66 -9.94
C THR A 34 5.80 -6.32 -10.02
N GLY A 35 6.68 -5.96 -9.10
CA GLY A 35 8.06 -6.45 -9.05
C GLY A 35 9.05 -5.59 -9.85
N ALA A 36 8.60 -4.57 -10.60
CA ALA A 36 9.50 -3.66 -11.30
C ALA A 36 10.33 -2.85 -10.29
N VAL A 37 11.64 -2.71 -10.58
CA VAL A 37 12.55 -1.87 -9.80
C VAL A 37 12.50 -0.46 -10.35
N LEU A 38 12.36 0.52 -9.47
CA LEU A 38 12.38 1.93 -9.84
C LEU A 38 13.83 2.36 -10.15
N ASP A 39 14.03 2.97 -11.30
CA ASP A 39 15.28 3.63 -11.66
C ASP A 39 15.30 5.09 -11.20
N GLU A 40 16.39 5.80 -11.51
CA GLU A 40 16.59 7.23 -11.21
C GLU A 40 15.54 8.14 -11.86
N GLU A 41 15.00 7.76 -13.02
CA GLU A 41 14.06 8.58 -13.78
C GLU A 41 12.60 8.30 -13.42
N ALA A 42 12.32 7.17 -12.76
CA ALA A 42 10.97 6.73 -12.44
C ALA A 42 10.14 7.78 -11.67
N PRO A 43 10.64 8.47 -10.63
CA PRO A 43 9.87 9.49 -9.91
C PRO A 43 9.33 10.60 -10.84
N GLU A 44 10.19 11.15 -11.69
CA GLU A 44 9.81 12.23 -12.60
C GLU A 44 8.88 11.75 -13.72
N ASN A 45 9.13 10.55 -14.26
CA ASN A 45 8.27 9.95 -15.28
C ASN A 45 6.86 9.66 -14.76
N LEU A 46 6.73 9.21 -13.52
CA LEU A 46 5.45 8.97 -12.86
C LEU A 46 4.71 10.29 -12.59
N ARG A 47 5.43 11.33 -12.13
CA ARG A 47 4.86 12.67 -11.93
C ARG A 47 4.32 13.27 -13.23
N ARG A 48 5.06 13.16 -14.34
CA ARG A 48 4.61 13.63 -15.67
C ARG A 48 3.35 12.92 -16.15
N ARG A 49 3.13 11.68 -15.74
CA ARG A 49 1.94 10.88 -16.06
C ARG A 49 0.79 11.08 -15.06
N GLY A 50 0.93 11.98 -14.09
CA GLY A 50 -0.11 12.29 -13.10
C GLY A 50 -0.32 11.19 -12.05
N ILE A 51 0.68 10.32 -11.83
CA ILE A 51 0.60 9.30 -10.79
C ILE A 51 0.89 9.96 -9.44
N GLU A 52 -0.10 10.00 -8.56
CA GLU A 52 0.02 10.66 -7.25
C GLU A 52 0.66 9.76 -6.19
N PHE A 53 0.42 8.45 -6.27
CA PHE A 53 0.87 7.49 -5.28
C PHE A 53 1.27 6.16 -5.89
N VAL A 54 2.30 5.54 -5.33
CA VAL A 54 2.81 4.24 -5.73
C VAL A 54 2.94 3.35 -4.50
N THR A 55 2.47 2.11 -4.61
CA THR A 55 2.70 1.11 -3.57
C THR A 55 4.01 0.39 -3.85
N VAL A 56 4.97 0.50 -2.93
CA VAL A 56 6.29 -0.14 -3.03
C VAL A 56 6.56 -1.06 -1.84
N SER A 57 7.39 -2.07 -2.08
CA SER A 57 7.93 -2.95 -1.06
C SER A 57 9.19 -2.32 -0.47
N VAL A 58 9.20 -2.11 0.85
CA VAL A 58 10.36 -1.60 1.58
C VAL A 58 10.81 -2.57 2.65
N ALA A 59 12.11 -2.57 2.97
CA ALA A 59 12.63 -3.33 4.09
C ALA A 59 11.92 -2.93 5.38
N ASP A 60 11.44 -3.93 6.12
CA ASP A 60 10.80 -3.73 7.41
C ASP A 60 11.81 -3.99 8.53
N ALA A 61 12.23 -2.92 9.21
CA ALA A 61 13.13 -2.96 10.34
C ALA A 61 12.40 -3.09 11.70
N ARG A 62 11.06 -3.11 11.70
CA ARG A 62 10.27 -3.19 12.94
C ARG A 62 10.39 -4.58 13.57
N ASP A 63 10.40 -4.62 14.90
CA ASP A 63 10.30 -5.86 15.65
C ASP A 63 8.87 -6.44 15.63
N ALA A 64 8.72 -7.69 16.08
CA ALA A 64 7.43 -8.38 16.08
C ALA A 64 6.40 -7.72 17.01
N ALA A 65 6.84 -7.13 18.12
CA ALA A 65 5.94 -6.47 19.08
C ALA A 65 5.34 -5.19 18.50
N THR A 66 6.15 -4.43 17.77
CA THR A 66 5.75 -3.21 17.05
C THR A 66 4.76 -3.54 15.95
N ILE A 67 5.04 -4.59 15.16
CA ILE A 67 4.12 -5.07 14.13
C ILE A 67 2.78 -5.47 14.73
N ALA A 68 2.78 -6.29 15.80
CA ALA A 68 1.55 -6.72 16.48
C ALA A 68 0.74 -5.53 17.04
N ARG A 69 1.42 -4.54 17.63
CA ARG A 69 0.78 -3.32 18.14
C ARG A 69 0.13 -2.51 17.04
N GLU A 70 0.80 -2.34 15.90
CA GLU A 70 0.27 -1.60 14.76
C GLU A 70 -0.91 -2.34 14.10
N GLN A 71 -0.84 -3.68 14.00
CA GLN A 71 -1.95 -4.50 13.51
C GLN A 71 -3.18 -4.38 14.43
N ALA A 72 -2.99 -4.46 15.75
CA ALA A 72 -4.08 -4.28 16.72
C ALA A 72 -4.68 -2.88 16.65
N ALA A 73 -3.85 -1.84 16.54
CA ALA A 73 -4.32 -0.46 16.40
C ALA A 73 -5.09 -0.23 15.10
N ALA A 74 -4.65 -0.82 14.00
CA ALA A 74 -5.36 -0.77 12.72
C ALA A 74 -6.72 -1.48 12.80
N ALA A 75 -6.76 -2.68 13.39
CA ALA A 75 -8.00 -3.43 13.56
C ALA A 75 -9.02 -2.67 14.42
N ALA A 76 -8.61 -2.16 15.58
CA ALA A 76 -9.46 -1.36 16.47
C ALA A 76 -10.02 -0.11 15.77
N ARG A 77 -9.21 0.55 14.93
CA ARG A 77 -9.66 1.72 14.16
C ARG A 77 -10.71 1.35 13.12
N ILE A 78 -10.54 0.23 12.41
CA ILE A 78 -11.53 -0.26 11.45
C ILE A 78 -12.83 -0.57 12.19
N ASP A 79 -12.77 -1.34 13.27
CA ASP A 79 -13.96 -1.70 14.04
C ASP A 79 -14.68 -0.46 14.58
N HIS A 80 -13.93 0.57 15.01
CA HIS A 80 -14.51 1.85 15.38
C HIS A 80 -15.22 2.57 14.22
N ILE A 81 -14.62 2.63 13.02
CA ILE A 81 -15.27 3.24 11.83
C ILE A 81 -16.54 2.49 11.45
N PHE A 82 -16.52 1.17 11.60
CA PHE A 82 -17.61 0.29 11.18
C PHE A 82 -18.63 -0.02 12.28
N ARG A 83 -18.47 0.49 13.51
CA ARG A 83 -19.22 0.18 14.76
C ARG A 83 -20.77 0.26 14.76
N GLY A 84 -21.38 0.69 13.67
CA GLY A 84 -22.83 0.83 13.56
C GLY A 84 -23.45 -0.27 12.71
N ASP A 85 -24.78 -0.39 12.77
CA ASP A 85 -25.52 -1.36 11.98
C ASP A 85 -25.25 -1.19 10.48
N GLY A 86 -25.18 -2.33 9.81
CA GLY A 86 -24.77 -2.45 8.42
C GLY A 86 -25.59 -3.46 7.66
N GLY A 87 -25.64 -3.29 6.34
CA GLY A 87 -26.00 -4.37 5.43
C GLY A 87 -24.76 -5.13 4.95
N ALA A 88 -24.98 -6.22 4.23
CA ALA A 88 -23.93 -7.10 3.70
C ALA A 88 -22.80 -6.36 2.95
N ALA A 89 -23.12 -5.29 2.20
CA ALA A 89 -22.12 -4.49 1.49
C ALA A 89 -21.14 -3.77 2.43
N ARG A 90 -21.63 -3.28 3.58
CA ARG A 90 -20.80 -2.63 4.60
C ARG A 90 -19.86 -3.64 5.26
N ASP A 91 -20.35 -4.84 5.55
CA ASP A 91 -19.54 -5.91 6.13
C ASP A 91 -18.47 -6.41 5.16
N ALA A 92 -18.83 -6.57 3.88
CA ALA A 92 -17.87 -6.91 2.83
C ALA A 92 -16.76 -5.85 2.71
N LEU A 93 -17.10 -4.56 2.76
CA LEU A 93 -16.12 -3.48 2.77
C LEU A 93 -15.23 -3.52 4.03
N ARG A 94 -15.81 -3.76 5.21
CA ARG A 94 -15.05 -3.91 6.47
C ARG A 94 -14.01 -5.02 6.35
N GLN A 95 -14.41 -6.18 5.85
CA GLN A 95 -13.53 -7.34 5.64
C GLN A 95 -12.43 -7.03 4.62
N ALA A 96 -12.77 -6.38 3.50
CA ALA A 96 -11.81 -5.99 2.49
C ALA A 96 -10.75 -5.02 3.03
N ILE A 97 -11.15 -4.05 3.87
CA ILE A 97 -10.22 -3.10 4.49
C ILE A 97 -9.32 -3.80 5.53
N HIS A 98 -9.87 -4.70 6.35
CA HIS A 98 -9.06 -5.52 7.27
C HIS A 98 -8.00 -6.33 6.51
N ALA A 99 -8.38 -7.01 5.43
CA ALA A 99 -7.46 -7.78 4.59
C ALA A 99 -6.38 -6.90 3.95
N TYR A 100 -6.77 -5.72 3.45
CA TYR A 100 -5.83 -4.75 2.88
C TYR A 100 -4.81 -4.26 3.92
N ARG A 101 -5.26 -3.88 5.12
CA ARG A 101 -4.36 -3.43 6.19
C ARG A 101 -3.43 -4.54 6.70
N ALA A 102 -3.93 -5.76 6.79
CA ALA A 102 -3.11 -6.92 7.15
C ALA A 102 -1.95 -7.12 6.15
N ARG A 103 -2.22 -7.00 4.84
CA ARG A 103 -1.17 -7.10 3.80
C ARG A 103 -0.14 -5.95 3.87
N GLN A 104 -0.54 -4.76 4.29
CA GLN A 104 0.39 -3.63 4.45
C GLN A 104 1.31 -3.77 5.68
N LEU A 105 0.83 -4.44 6.73
CA LEU A 105 1.53 -4.57 8.01
C LEU A 105 2.19 -5.93 8.23
N ALA A 106 2.04 -6.88 7.29
CA ALA A 106 2.76 -8.14 7.23
C ALA A 106 4.21 -7.91 6.77
#